data_AF-A0A8H6WJJ9-F1
#
_entry.id   AF-A0A8H6WJJ9-F1
#
_cell.length_a   1.000
_cell.length_b   1.000
_cell.length_c   1.000
_cell.angle_alpha   90.00
_cell.angle_beta   90.00
_cell.angle_gamma   90.00
#
_symmetry.space_group_name_H-M   'P 1'
#
loop_
_entity.id
_entity.type
_entity.pdbx_description
1 polymer ?
#
loop_
_entity_poly.entity_id
_entity_poly.type
_entity_poly.pdbx_seq_one_letter_code
_entity_poly.pdbx_strand_id
1 'polypeptide(L)'
;MFSRRARLCGSLVAMGFPPPRTRVLNRGASLATRSLLDIIKVPEGTQSMRGETLQQQVGDGVSADGGLAMIETTKMLSETSKKAGEKASASSSSAPRPSATFGPRAETRVKLSPLRRTIASRLKQSQNAAASLTTFNEIDMSSIVELRSSDALLASANLGYLSVFARACALALTELPIANASIDGDDVVYHNYVDLGVTVATPSGVVTPVVRNAERMSLVEIEREIQRLGQMARNGSLALEDLSGGTFTISSGTVANSLFGQPMINLPQSAVLAMHSIKQKPVVADGQIVMRPVMVVALTYDHRLLDGREGTTFLVKVKQYIEDPMKMLL
;
A
#
# COMPACT_ATOMS: atom_id res chain seq x y z
N MET A 1 55.89 48.67 20.67
CA MET A 1 54.70 49.53 20.82
C MET A 1 53.51 48.79 20.21
N PHE A 2 52.30 48.95 20.76
CA PHE A 2 51.11 48.03 20.76
C PHE A 2 51.22 46.95 21.85
N SER A 3 50.71 47.10 23.07
CA SER A 3 49.38 47.47 23.62
C SER A 3 48.43 46.28 23.87
N ARG A 4 48.56 45.75 25.10
CA ARG A 4 47.59 45.11 26.02
C ARG A 4 46.19 44.70 25.48
N ARG A 5 45.87 43.41 25.59
CA ARG A 5 44.93 42.82 26.58
C ARG A 5 44.79 41.30 26.31
N ALA A 6 45.41 40.48 27.16
CA ALA A 6 45.30 39.03 27.15
C ALA A 6 44.13 38.56 28.03
N ARG A 7 43.48 37.51 27.56
CA ARG A 7 42.21 36.92 28.02
C ARG A 7 42.39 36.23 29.38
N LEU A 8 41.42 36.44 30.28
CA LEU A 8 41.24 35.60 31.46
C LEU A 8 40.73 34.22 31.01
N CYS A 9 41.48 33.20 31.39
CA CYS A 9 41.11 31.79 31.35
C CYS A 9 40.50 31.44 32.72
N GLY A 10 39.21 31.15 32.76
CA GLY A 10 38.51 30.67 33.95
C GLY A 10 38.53 29.15 33.98
N SER A 11 39.36 28.59 34.85
CA SER A 11 39.33 27.19 35.27
C SER A 11 38.66 27.14 36.64
N LEU A 12 37.49 26.50 36.76
CA LEU A 12 36.99 26.08 38.07
C LEU A 12 36.44 24.65 37.98
N VAL A 13 37.08 23.83 38.80
CA VAL A 13 36.97 22.41 39.10
C VAL A 13 35.54 21.91 39.36
N ALA A 14 35.31 20.67 38.93
CA ALA A 14 34.10 19.88 39.05
C ALA A 14 33.55 19.75 40.49
N MET A 15 32.25 20.00 40.66
CA MET A 15 31.49 19.58 41.85
C MET A 15 30.92 18.18 41.62
N GLY A 16 31.39 17.22 42.42
CA GLY A 16 30.84 15.87 42.50
C GLY A 16 29.58 15.83 43.35
N PHE A 17 28.50 15.27 42.80
CA PHE A 17 27.32 14.82 43.54
C PHE A 17 27.28 13.28 43.54
N PRO A 18 27.09 12.61 44.69
CA PRO A 18 27.12 11.16 44.79
C PRO A 18 25.82 10.50 44.29
N PRO A 19 25.86 9.24 43.80
CA PRO A 19 24.68 8.52 43.35
C PRO A 19 23.76 8.10 44.50
N PRO A 20 22.43 7.96 44.27
CA PRO A 20 21.46 7.64 45.31
C PRO A 20 21.55 6.19 45.79
N ARG A 21 21.51 6.01 47.12
CA ARG A 21 21.50 4.73 47.82
C ARG A 21 20.19 3.97 47.58
N THR A 22 20.26 2.77 47.00
CA THR A 22 19.17 1.80 46.98
C THR A 22 19.06 1.12 48.35
N ARG A 23 17.89 1.22 48.97
CA ARG A 23 17.57 0.60 50.26
C ARG A 23 17.13 -0.84 50.02
N VAL A 24 17.95 -1.78 50.45
CA VAL A 24 17.65 -3.22 50.43
C VAL A 24 16.57 -3.51 51.48
N LEU A 25 15.40 -3.98 51.05
CA LEU A 25 14.41 -4.62 51.92
C LEU A 25 14.47 -6.12 51.66
N ASN A 26 15.06 -6.82 52.62
CA ASN A 26 15.19 -8.27 52.65
C ASN A 26 13.91 -8.85 53.27
N ARG A 27 13.11 -9.58 52.49
CA ARG A 27 12.15 -10.57 53.00
C ARG A 27 12.28 -11.82 52.14
N GLY A 28 12.89 -12.85 52.74
CA GLY A 28 12.98 -14.17 52.17
C GLY A 28 11.62 -14.87 52.15
N ALA A 29 11.34 -15.54 51.03
CA ALA A 29 10.52 -16.75 51.01
C ALA A 29 10.98 -17.57 49.80
N SER A 30 11.56 -18.72 50.12
CA SER A 30 11.96 -19.83 49.25
C SER A 30 10.82 -20.29 48.34
N LEU A 31 11.11 -20.66 47.09
CA LEU A 31 10.67 -21.91 46.45
C LEU A 31 11.23 -22.06 45.02
N ALA A 32 12.11 -23.06 44.88
CA ALA A 32 12.39 -23.89 43.70
C ALA A 32 12.25 -23.30 42.28
N THR A 33 13.40 -23.01 41.66
CA THR A 33 13.57 -22.93 40.20
C THR A 33 13.30 -24.28 39.54
N ARG A 34 12.27 -24.35 38.69
CA ARG A 34 12.11 -25.38 37.66
C ARG A 34 11.48 -24.79 36.39
N SER A 35 11.99 -25.30 35.26
CA SER A 35 11.41 -25.34 33.91
C SER A 35 11.64 -24.15 32.99
N LEU A 36 12.29 -24.42 31.85
CA LEU A 36 11.72 -24.21 30.49
C LEU A 36 12.65 -24.81 29.40
N LEU A 37 13.05 -26.06 29.56
CA LEU A 37 13.52 -26.90 28.46
C LEU A 37 12.86 -28.26 28.64
N ASP A 38 11.77 -28.49 27.91
CA ASP A 38 11.33 -29.79 27.40
C ASP A 38 9.99 -29.60 26.69
N ILE A 39 9.70 -30.49 25.74
CA ILE A 39 8.58 -30.51 24.77
C ILE A 39 8.96 -29.90 23.42
N ILE A 40 9.76 -30.62 22.64
CA ILE A 40 9.41 -31.11 21.29
C ILE A 40 10.05 -32.50 21.17
N LYS A 41 9.22 -33.55 21.17
CA LYS A 41 9.63 -34.93 20.88
C LYS A 41 9.32 -35.18 19.41
N VAL A 42 10.34 -35.39 18.59
CA VAL A 42 10.21 -35.85 17.20
C VAL A 42 10.32 -37.38 17.20
N PRO A 43 9.40 -38.14 16.59
CA PRO A 43 9.64 -39.54 16.24
C PRO A 43 10.05 -39.67 14.76
N GLU A 44 11.17 -40.35 14.52
CA GLU A 44 11.63 -40.82 13.22
C GLU A 44 11.11 -42.24 12.89
N GLY A 45 10.79 -42.48 11.60
CA GLY A 45 10.58 -43.79 10.95
C GLY A 45 9.18 -44.41 11.14
N THR A 46 8.47 -44.98 10.15
CA THR A 46 8.91 -45.77 8.98
C THR A 46 7.73 -45.99 8.01
N GLN A 47 8.01 -45.93 6.69
CA GLN A 47 7.39 -46.58 5.51
C GLN A 47 5.86 -46.54 5.18
N SER A 48 5.59 -45.93 4.02
CA SER A 48 4.82 -46.41 2.85
C SER A 48 3.65 -47.38 3.04
N MET A 49 2.42 -46.93 2.74
CA MET A 49 1.39 -47.73 2.06
C MET A 49 0.48 -46.84 1.18
N ARG A 50 0.19 -47.34 -0.01
CA ARG A 50 -0.72 -46.80 -1.03
C ARG A 50 -2.18 -46.92 -0.60
N GLY A 51 -2.99 -45.97 -1.09
CA GLY A 51 -4.37 -46.17 -1.58
C GLY A 51 -5.44 -46.52 -0.55
N GLU A 52 -6.43 -45.65 -0.38
CA GLU A 52 -7.82 -45.93 -0.79
C GLU A 52 -8.76 -44.79 -0.40
N THR A 53 -9.78 -44.68 -1.24
CA THR A 53 -10.81 -43.65 -1.35
C THR A 53 -11.80 -43.70 -0.19
N LEU A 54 -12.10 -42.56 0.44
CA LEU A 54 -13.35 -42.39 1.20
C LEU A 54 -13.95 -41.03 0.92
N GLN A 55 -15.13 -41.08 0.32
CA GLN A 55 -15.96 -39.97 -0.08
C GLN A 55 -17.26 -40.14 0.71
N GLN A 56 -17.56 -39.25 1.66
CA GLN A 56 -18.90 -39.20 2.25
C GLN A 56 -19.27 -37.78 2.73
N GLN A 57 -20.10 -37.17 1.89
CA GLN A 57 -21.28 -36.33 2.16
C GLN A 57 -21.45 -35.69 3.55
N VAL A 58 -21.52 -34.35 3.55
CA VAL A 58 -22.43 -33.58 4.40
C VAL A 58 -23.21 -32.62 3.49
N GLY A 59 -24.52 -32.63 3.67
CA GLY A 59 -25.53 -32.08 2.76
C GLY A 59 -25.79 -30.58 2.87
N ASP A 60 -26.67 -30.19 1.94
CA ASP A 60 -27.10 -28.86 1.55
C ASP A 60 -27.90 -28.09 2.60
N GLY A 61 -27.78 -26.75 2.53
CA GLY A 61 -28.75 -25.82 3.09
C GLY A 61 -28.28 -24.36 3.13
N VAL A 62 -28.80 -23.56 2.18
CA VAL A 62 -28.96 -22.08 2.18
C VAL A 62 -27.95 -21.24 1.36
N SER A 63 -28.39 -20.97 0.12
CA SER A 63 -28.32 -19.74 -0.72
C SER A 63 -27.19 -18.73 -0.49
N ALA A 64 -26.19 -18.63 -1.37
CA ALA A 64 -26.21 -17.97 -2.70
C ALA A 64 -26.32 -16.44 -2.64
N ASP A 65 -25.16 -15.75 -2.62
CA ASP A 65 -24.78 -14.78 -3.66
C ASP A 65 -23.36 -14.23 -3.47
N GLY A 66 -22.60 -14.14 -4.57
CA GLY A 66 -21.40 -13.28 -4.68
C GLY A 66 -20.01 -13.93 -4.63
N GLY A 67 -19.89 -15.26 -4.76
CA GLY A 67 -18.61 -15.97 -4.53
C GLY A 67 -18.19 -16.95 -5.61
N LEU A 68 -18.37 -16.68 -6.91
CA LEU A 68 -17.94 -17.58 -7.99
C LEU A 68 -17.38 -16.80 -9.19
N ALA A 69 -16.12 -16.39 -9.09
CA ALA A 69 -15.33 -15.97 -10.26
C ALA A 69 -13.84 -16.24 -10.01
N MET A 70 -13.47 -17.45 -9.62
CA MET A 70 -12.04 -17.85 -9.53
C MET A 70 -11.76 -19.36 -9.54
N ILE A 71 -12.79 -20.22 -9.56
CA ILE A 71 -12.58 -21.69 -9.52
C ILE A 71 -12.85 -22.37 -10.89
N GLU A 72 -13.49 -21.68 -11.85
CA GLU A 72 -13.76 -22.26 -13.18
C GLU A 72 -12.67 -22.03 -14.23
N THR A 73 -11.69 -21.17 -13.97
CA THR A 73 -10.64 -20.86 -14.95
C THR A 73 -9.53 -21.92 -15.02
N THR A 74 -9.40 -22.77 -14.01
CA THR A 74 -8.34 -23.81 -13.95
C THR A 74 -8.73 -25.15 -14.57
N LYS A 75 -10.00 -25.37 -14.94
CA LYS A 75 -10.45 -26.58 -15.63
C LYS A 75 -10.66 -26.42 -17.14
N MET A 76 -10.86 -25.18 -17.61
CA MET A 76 -11.01 -24.87 -19.05
C MET A 76 -9.69 -24.77 -19.82
N LEU A 77 -8.54 -24.76 -19.14
CA LEU A 77 -7.20 -24.70 -19.76
C LEU A 77 -6.55 -26.09 -19.95
N SER A 78 -7.11 -27.17 -19.40
CA SER A 78 -6.55 -28.52 -19.54
C SER A 78 -7.19 -29.37 -20.64
N GLU A 79 -8.36 -28.99 -21.16
CA GLU A 79 -9.09 -29.81 -22.15
C GLU A 79 -8.98 -29.29 -23.59
N THR A 80 -8.51 -28.06 -23.81
CA THR A 80 -8.27 -27.53 -25.17
C THR A 80 -6.91 -27.91 -25.75
N SER A 81 -6.03 -28.56 -24.98
CA SER A 81 -4.66 -28.90 -25.40
C SER A 81 -4.53 -30.26 -26.13
N LYS A 82 -5.63 -30.92 -26.53
CA LYS A 82 -5.59 -32.24 -27.20
C LYS A 82 -6.14 -32.30 -28.63
N LYS A 83 -6.53 -31.18 -29.24
CA LYS A 83 -6.97 -31.14 -30.65
C LYS A 83 -6.55 -29.85 -31.36
N ALA A 84 -5.28 -29.79 -31.77
CA ALA A 84 -4.81 -28.97 -32.89
C ALA A 84 -3.32 -29.26 -33.17
N GLY A 85 -3.02 -30.49 -33.58
CA GLY A 85 -1.81 -30.77 -34.33
C GLY A 85 -2.16 -30.64 -35.81
N GLU A 86 -1.71 -29.56 -36.45
CA GLU A 86 -1.05 -29.53 -37.78
C GLU A 86 -1.07 -28.14 -38.40
N LYS A 87 0.10 -27.74 -38.90
CA LYS A 87 0.42 -26.57 -39.76
C LYS A 87 0.35 -25.18 -39.13
N ALA A 88 1.52 -24.70 -38.69
CA ALA A 88 2.14 -23.49 -39.24
C ALA A 88 3.59 -23.36 -38.73
N SER A 89 4.54 -23.46 -39.66
CA SER A 89 5.92 -23.06 -39.47
C SER A 89 5.99 -21.54 -39.50
N ALA A 90 6.33 -20.91 -38.36
CA ALA A 90 6.88 -19.57 -38.30
C ALA A 90 7.79 -19.45 -37.08
N SER A 91 9.03 -19.02 -37.33
CA SER A 91 10.14 -18.89 -36.40
C SER A 91 9.75 -18.17 -35.11
N SER A 92 9.65 -18.90 -34.00
CA SER A 92 9.63 -18.33 -32.67
C SER A 92 11.06 -18.00 -32.24
N SER A 93 11.38 -16.70 -32.21
CA SER A 93 12.55 -16.18 -31.52
C SER A 93 12.44 -16.54 -30.03
N SER A 94 13.12 -17.62 -29.63
CA SER A 94 13.20 -18.03 -28.24
C SER A 94 14.02 -17.02 -27.45
N ALA A 95 13.44 -16.45 -26.39
CA ALA A 95 14.22 -15.71 -25.41
C ALA A 95 15.27 -16.65 -24.80
N PRO A 96 16.53 -16.22 -24.64
CA PRO A 96 17.59 -17.09 -24.14
C PRO A 96 17.28 -17.48 -22.68
N ARG A 97 16.94 -18.75 -22.46
CA ARG A 97 16.89 -19.34 -21.12
C ARG A 97 18.34 -19.51 -20.63
N PRO A 98 18.67 -19.08 -19.40
CA PRO A 98 20.00 -19.33 -18.87
C PRO A 98 20.23 -20.84 -18.74
N SER A 99 21.32 -21.34 -19.33
CA SER A 99 21.79 -22.70 -19.12
C SER A 99 22.29 -22.83 -17.67
N ALA A 100 21.54 -23.53 -16.82
CA ALA A 100 21.96 -23.79 -15.46
C ALA A 100 23.11 -24.82 -15.44
N THR A 101 24.34 -24.35 -15.33
CA THR A 101 25.47 -25.20 -14.92
C THR A 101 25.37 -25.37 -13.41
N PHE A 102 24.89 -26.52 -12.94
CA PHE A 102 24.84 -26.85 -11.52
C PHE A 102 26.25 -27.11 -10.99
N GLY A 103 26.86 -26.08 -10.39
CA GLY A 103 28.00 -26.20 -9.47
C GLY A 103 27.62 -25.67 -8.09
N PRO A 104 28.33 -26.02 -7.01
CA PRO A 104 27.91 -25.75 -5.63
C PRO A 104 27.77 -24.26 -5.27
N ARG A 105 28.25 -23.36 -6.14
CA ARG A 105 28.04 -21.90 -6.09
C ARG A 105 27.97 -21.29 -7.50
N ALA A 106 27.06 -21.78 -8.34
CA ALA A 106 26.89 -21.23 -9.69
C ALA A 106 26.08 -19.93 -9.67
N GLU A 107 26.68 -18.83 -10.17
CA GLU A 107 25.98 -17.56 -10.40
C GLU A 107 25.45 -17.49 -11.83
N THR A 108 24.19 -17.09 -11.99
CA THR A 108 23.60 -16.81 -13.30
C THR A 108 23.39 -15.31 -13.47
N ARG A 109 23.97 -14.74 -14.52
CA ARG A 109 23.81 -13.31 -14.84
C ARG A 109 22.82 -13.13 -15.99
N VAL A 110 21.75 -12.37 -15.74
CA VAL A 110 20.75 -12.00 -16.74
C VAL A 110 20.70 -10.48 -16.86
N LYS A 111 20.78 -9.96 -18.09
CA LYS A 111 20.70 -8.52 -18.35
C LYS A 111 19.28 -8.02 -18.11
N LEU A 112 19.12 -6.87 -17.44
CA LEU A 112 17.83 -6.21 -17.32
C LEU A 112 17.27 -5.85 -18.70
N SER A 113 15.97 -6.07 -18.89
CA SER A 113 15.25 -5.58 -20.07
C SER A 113 15.30 -4.04 -20.13
N PRO A 114 15.20 -3.43 -21.32
CA PRO A 114 15.20 -1.98 -21.47
C PRO A 114 14.13 -1.30 -20.60
N LEU A 115 12.90 -1.82 -20.61
CA LEU A 115 11.79 -1.30 -19.79
C LEU A 115 12.10 -1.38 -18.29
N ARG A 116 12.64 -2.51 -17.80
CA ARG A 116 12.98 -2.66 -16.38
C ARG A 116 14.11 -1.72 -15.96
N ARG A 117 15.08 -1.47 -16.85
CA ARG A 117 16.16 -0.50 -16.63
C ARG A 117 15.62 0.93 -16.50
N THR A 118 14.70 1.33 -17.37
CA THR A 118 14.06 2.66 -17.29
C THR A 118 13.27 2.83 -16.00
N ILE A 119 12.47 1.84 -15.60
CA ILE A 119 11.75 1.87 -14.33
C ILE A 119 12.72 1.98 -13.15
N ALA A 120 13.78 1.15 -13.13
CA ALA A 120 14.77 1.19 -12.07
C ALA A 120 15.45 2.58 -11.94
N SER A 121 15.79 3.20 -13.07
CA SER A 121 16.36 4.55 -13.10
C SER A 121 15.39 5.60 -12.53
N ARG A 122 14.11 5.56 -12.93
CA ARG A 122 13.08 6.49 -12.43
C ARG A 122 12.81 6.32 -10.93
N LEU A 123 12.72 5.07 -10.46
CA LEU A 123 12.53 4.79 -9.03
C LEU A 123 13.73 5.30 -8.21
N LYS A 124 14.96 5.08 -8.70
CA LYS A 124 16.16 5.57 -8.01
C LYS A 124 16.25 7.09 -8.02
N GLN A 125 15.82 7.75 -9.11
CA GLN A 125 15.72 9.20 -9.20
C GLN A 125 14.74 9.76 -8.16
N SER A 126 13.54 9.17 -8.03
CA SER A 126 12.56 9.54 -7.00
C SER A 126 13.14 9.47 -5.58
N GLN A 127 13.82 8.36 -5.24
CA GLN A 127 14.45 8.21 -3.92
C GLN A 127 15.57 9.22 -3.66
N ASN A 128 16.36 9.58 -4.68
CA ASN A 128 17.47 10.50 -4.50
C ASN A 128 17.01 11.95 -4.44
N ALA A 129 15.90 12.29 -5.11
CA ALA A 129 15.37 13.64 -5.15
C ALA A 129 14.53 13.96 -3.91
N ALA A 130 13.57 13.10 -3.55
CA ALA A 130 12.64 13.37 -2.46
C ALA A 130 13.19 12.90 -1.10
N ALA A 131 13.08 13.74 -0.07
CA ALA A 131 13.30 13.31 1.31
C ALA A 131 12.05 12.58 1.81
N SER A 132 11.86 11.33 1.36
CA SER A 132 10.62 10.59 1.60
C SER A 132 10.41 10.28 3.09
N LEU A 133 9.27 10.68 3.64
CA LEU A 133 8.77 10.18 4.93
C LEU A 133 7.39 9.57 4.74
N THR A 134 7.11 8.47 5.44
CA THR A 134 5.79 7.83 5.42
C THR A 134 5.12 7.88 6.78
N THR A 135 3.88 8.35 6.81
CA THR A 135 3.00 8.28 7.98
C THR A 135 1.88 7.28 7.73
N PHE A 136 1.49 6.54 8.77
CA PHE A 136 0.47 5.51 8.71
C PHE A 136 -0.71 5.86 9.61
N ASN A 137 -1.93 5.62 9.14
CA ASN A 137 -3.14 5.71 9.95
C ASN A 137 -4.03 4.50 9.70
N GLU A 138 -4.81 4.15 10.72
CA GLU A 138 -5.89 3.18 10.62
C GLU A 138 -7.21 3.92 10.43
N ILE A 139 -8.05 3.43 9.53
CA ILE A 139 -9.36 4.00 9.21
C ILE A 139 -10.42 2.92 9.42
N ASP A 140 -11.47 3.24 10.19
CA ASP A 140 -12.65 2.40 10.27
C ASP A 140 -13.44 2.50 8.95
N MET A 141 -13.59 1.36 8.28
CA MET A 141 -14.27 1.26 7.00
C MET A 141 -15.76 0.89 7.14
N SER A 142 -16.29 0.74 8.35
CA SER A 142 -17.67 0.33 8.61
C SER A 142 -18.69 1.14 7.80
N SER A 143 -18.63 2.47 7.89
CA SER A 143 -19.56 3.36 7.18
C SER A 143 -19.52 3.19 5.66
N ILE A 144 -18.34 2.95 5.08
CA ILE A 144 -18.20 2.74 3.63
C ILE A 144 -18.67 1.34 3.22
N VAL A 145 -18.38 0.32 4.03
CA VAL A 145 -18.85 -1.05 3.78
C VAL A 145 -20.38 -1.09 3.83
N GLU A 146 -20.97 -0.42 4.82
CA GLU A 146 -22.43 -0.29 4.96
C GLU A 146 -23.02 0.48 3.78
N LEU A 147 -22.45 1.61 3.40
CA LEU A 147 -22.90 2.43 2.26
C LEU A 147 -22.85 1.68 0.93
N ARG A 148 -21.89 0.77 0.74
CA ARG A 148 -21.84 -0.13 -0.42
C ARG A 148 -22.88 -1.25 -0.36
N SER A 149 -23.25 -1.69 0.83
CA SER A 149 -24.23 -2.76 1.03
C SER A 149 -25.68 -2.26 1.00
N SER A 150 -25.90 -0.99 1.33
CA SER A 150 -27.23 -0.37 1.31
C SER A 150 -27.66 -0.12 -0.14
N ASP A 151 -28.72 -0.82 -0.55
CA ASP A 151 -29.30 -0.79 -1.89
C ASP A 151 -29.89 0.59 -2.29
N ALA A 152 -29.99 1.52 -1.34
CA ALA A 152 -30.94 2.63 -1.41
C ALA A 152 -30.54 3.87 -2.24
N LEU A 153 -29.28 4.05 -2.66
CA LEU A 153 -28.88 5.25 -3.45
C LEU A 153 -27.79 5.01 -4.53
N LEU A 154 -27.16 3.83 -4.56
CA LEU A 154 -25.87 3.62 -5.26
C LEU A 154 -25.83 2.41 -6.20
N ALA A 155 -26.94 1.68 -6.33
CA ALA A 155 -27.07 0.48 -7.16
C ALA A 155 -26.72 0.71 -8.65
N SER A 156 -26.79 1.95 -9.15
CA SER A 156 -26.50 2.27 -10.55
C SER A 156 -25.04 2.58 -10.87
N ALA A 157 -24.19 2.83 -9.86
CA ALA A 157 -22.80 3.27 -10.08
C ALA A 157 -21.72 2.26 -9.65
N ASN A 158 -22.07 1.23 -8.87
CA ASN A 158 -21.12 0.25 -8.33
C ASN A 158 -19.87 0.92 -7.72
N LEU A 159 -20.09 1.87 -6.80
CA LEU A 159 -19.02 2.67 -6.20
C LEU A 159 -17.87 1.81 -5.71
N GLY A 160 -16.66 2.04 -6.21
CA GLY A 160 -15.41 1.47 -5.72
C GLY A 160 -14.95 2.11 -4.41
N TYR A 161 -14.11 1.42 -3.63
CA TYR A 161 -13.42 2.09 -2.50
C TYR A 161 -12.52 3.23 -3.01
N LEU A 162 -11.94 3.04 -4.19
CA LEU A 162 -11.00 3.96 -4.79
C LEU A 162 -11.63 5.32 -5.13
N SER A 163 -12.88 5.38 -5.58
CA SER A 163 -13.58 6.64 -5.88
C SER A 163 -13.92 7.42 -4.61
N VAL A 164 -14.32 6.73 -3.54
CA VAL A 164 -14.54 7.35 -2.22
C VAL A 164 -13.24 7.98 -1.72
N PHE A 165 -12.12 7.25 -1.79
CA PHE A 165 -10.82 7.78 -1.40
C PHE A 165 -10.35 8.92 -2.33
N ALA A 166 -10.62 8.82 -3.63
CA ALA A 166 -10.30 9.88 -4.58
C ALA A 166 -11.08 11.17 -4.25
N ARG A 167 -12.38 11.08 -3.96
CA ARG A 167 -13.18 12.23 -3.51
C ARG A 167 -12.67 12.81 -2.18
N ALA A 168 -12.40 11.95 -1.19
CA ALA A 168 -11.87 12.37 0.09
C ALA A 168 -10.50 13.07 -0.03
N CYS A 169 -9.61 12.54 -0.87
CA CYS A 169 -8.32 13.17 -1.16
C CYS A 169 -8.50 14.49 -1.89
N ALA A 170 -9.38 14.58 -2.89
CA ALA A 170 -9.62 15.81 -3.62
C ALA A 170 -10.07 16.95 -2.70
N LEU A 171 -10.99 16.67 -1.76
CA LEU A 171 -11.42 17.64 -0.75
C LEU A 171 -10.31 17.97 0.25
N ALA A 172 -9.57 16.97 0.74
CA ALA A 172 -8.47 17.22 1.68
C ALA A 172 -7.33 18.04 1.04
N LEU A 173 -7.07 17.87 -0.26
CA LEU A 173 -6.04 18.61 -1.01
C LEU A 173 -6.44 20.07 -1.25
N THR A 174 -7.73 20.39 -1.39
CA THR A 174 -8.18 21.79 -1.48
C THR A 174 -8.08 22.51 -0.14
N GLU A 175 -8.31 21.81 0.98
CA GLU A 175 -8.09 22.35 2.32
C GLU A 175 -6.61 22.48 2.71
N LEU A 176 -5.75 21.60 2.17
CA LEU A 176 -4.31 21.59 2.44
C LEU A 176 -3.50 21.70 1.14
N PRO A 177 -3.42 22.90 0.52
CA PRO A 177 -2.78 23.09 -0.78
C PRO A 177 -1.31 22.66 -0.84
N ILE A 178 -0.58 22.71 0.29
CA ILE A 178 0.81 22.27 0.38
C ILE A 178 0.98 20.77 0.06
N ALA A 179 -0.02 19.94 0.37
CA ALA A 179 -0.01 18.52 0.03
C ALA A 179 -0.25 18.25 -1.47
N ASN A 180 -0.70 19.27 -2.21
CA ASN A 180 -0.89 19.23 -3.65
C ASN A 180 0.18 20.04 -4.40
N ALA A 181 1.20 20.58 -3.71
CA ALA A 181 2.25 21.38 -4.33
C ALA A 181 3.40 20.50 -4.87
N SER A 182 4.32 21.07 -5.64
CA SER A 182 5.57 20.43 -6.08
C SER A 182 6.76 21.37 -5.89
N ILE A 183 7.97 20.80 -5.90
CA ILE A 183 9.21 21.56 -5.93
C ILE A 183 9.70 21.62 -7.37
N ASP A 184 9.96 22.82 -7.88
CA ASP A 184 10.60 23.07 -9.17
C ASP A 184 11.83 23.98 -8.97
N GLY A 185 13.02 23.40 -9.08
CA GLY A 185 14.26 24.09 -8.74
C GLY A 185 14.26 24.55 -7.29
N ASP A 186 14.31 25.87 -7.09
CA ASP A 186 14.29 26.54 -5.79
C ASP A 186 12.90 27.06 -5.39
N ASP A 187 11.89 26.87 -6.27
CA ASP A 187 10.54 27.38 -6.08
C ASP A 187 9.55 26.26 -5.69
N VAL A 188 8.52 26.66 -4.94
CA VAL A 188 7.36 25.81 -4.64
C VAL A 188 6.22 26.17 -5.58
N VAL A 189 5.73 25.19 -6.33
CA VAL A 189 4.61 25.34 -7.26
C VAL A 189 3.35 24.81 -6.60
N TYR A 190 2.41 25.71 -6.30
CA TYR A 190 1.09 25.34 -5.80
C TYR A 190 0.11 25.11 -6.96
N HIS A 191 -0.56 23.96 -6.96
CA HIS A 191 -1.57 23.64 -7.97
C HIS A 191 -2.96 23.99 -7.44
N ASN A 192 -3.66 24.89 -8.13
CA ASN A 192 -5.04 25.32 -7.83
C ASN A 192 -6.10 24.39 -8.45
N TYR A 193 -5.70 23.18 -8.83
CA TYR A 193 -6.52 22.11 -9.39
C TYR A 193 -6.01 20.79 -8.83
N VAL A 194 -6.87 19.76 -8.80
CA VAL A 194 -6.50 18.45 -8.27
C VAL A 194 -6.60 17.40 -9.38
N ASP A 195 -5.44 17.05 -9.94
CA ASP A 195 -5.32 15.98 -10.94
C ASP A 195 -4.82 14.70 -10.25
N LEU A 196 -5.72 13.75 -10.00
CA LEU A 196 -5.42 12.55 -9.23
C LEU A 196 -4.94 11.41 -10.13
N GLY A 197 -3.68 11.01 -9.97
CA GLY A 197 -3.17 9.75 -10.47
C GLY A 197 -3.81 8.59 -9.71
N VAL A 198 -4.43 7.65 -10.43
CA VAL A 198 -5.09 6.47 -9.85
C VAL A 198 -4.40 5.22 -10.38
N THR A 199 -3.65 4.53 -9.52
CA THR A 199 -2.88 3.36 -9.96
C THR A 199 -3.78 2.15 -10.14
N VAL A 200 -3.78 1.58 -11.35
CA VAL A 200 -4.55 0.39 -11.71
C VAL A 200 -3.64 -0.73 -12.20
N ALA A 201 -3.97 -1.97 -11.83
CA ALA A 201 -3.29 -3.16 -12.31
C ALA A 201 -3.84 -3.60 -13.67
N THR A 202 -2.95 -3.93 -14.60
CA THR A 202 -3.26 -4.42 -15.94
C THR A 202 -2.49 -5.72 -16.21
N PRO A 203 -2.86 -6.50 -17.24
CA PRO A 203 -2.10 -7.70 -17.62
C PRO A 203 -0.63 -7.42 -17.98
N SER A 204 -0.35 -6.21 -18.47
CA SER A 204 0.99 -5.78 -18.88
C SER A 204 1.80 -5.14 -17.76
N GLY A 205 1.20 -4.88 -16.59
CA GLY A 205 1.88 -4.28 -15.44
C GLY A 205 0.99 -3.33 -14.66
N VAL A 206 1.59 -2.29 -14.10
CA VAL A 206 0.89 -1.27 -13.30
C VAL A 206 0.99 0.06 -14.05
N VAL A 207 -0.15 0.72 -14.24
CA VAL A 207 -0.24 2.04 -14.88
C VAL A 207 -1.00 3.00 -13.96
N THR A 208 -0.73 4.29 -14.08
CA THR A 208 -1.35 5.33 -13.23
C THR A 208 -1.97 6.40 -14.12
N PRO A 209 -3.18 6.17 -14.67
CA PRO A 209 -3.93 7.20 -15.35
C PRO A 209 -4.35 8.33 -14.40
N VAL A 210 -4.65 9.50 -14.96
CA VAL A 210 -4.93 10.74 -14.23
C VAL A 210 -6.40 11.14 -14.38
N VAL A 211 -7.12 11.23 -13.28
CA VAL A 211 -8.46 11.83 -13.18
C VAL A 211 -8.28 13.34 -13.03
N ARG A 212 -8.70 14.11 -14.04
CA ARG A 212 -8.46 15.56 -14.09
C ARG A 212 -9.53 16.36 -13.37
N ASN A 213 -9.14 17.44 -12.70
CA ASN A 213 -10.02 18.35 -11.96
C ASN A 213 -10.97 17.62 -11.00
N ALA A 214 -10.44 16.65 -10.24
CA ALA A 214 -11.22 15.80 -9.34
C ALA A 214 -11.92 16.61 -8.23
N GLU A 215 -11.46 17.82 -7.92
CA GLU A 215 -12.08 18.70 -6.93
C GLU A 215 -13.49 19.15 -7.35
N ARG A 216 -13.76 19.24 -8.67
CA ARG A 216 -15.05 19.67 -9.22
C ARG A 216 -16.02 18.51 -9.46
N MET A 217 -15.53 17.27 -9.40
CA MET A 217 -16.32 16.09 -9.73
C MET A 217 -17.08 15.57 -8.51
N SER A 218 -18.35 15.22 -8.71
CA SER A 218 -19.11 14.42 -7.75
C SER A 218 -18.53 13.03 -7.59
N LEU A 219 -18.88 12.34 -6.50
CA LEU A 219 -18.43 10.98 -6.23
C LEU A 219 -18.78 10.00 -7.38
N VAL A 220 -19.94 10.17 -8.00
CA VAL A 220 -20.40 9.34 -9.12
C VAL A 220 -19.61 9.62 -10.40
N GLU A 221 -19.26 10.89 -10.67
CA GLU A 221 -18.44 11.25 -11.82
C GLU A 221 -17.02 10.70 -11.68
N ILE A 222 -16.43 10.79 -10.49
CA ILE A 222 -15.12 10.19 -10.19
C ILE A 222 -15.16 8.68 -10.44
N GLU A 223 -16.19 7.97 -9.96
CA GLU A 223 -16.32 6.53 -10.19
C GLU A 223 -16.39 6.18 -11.67
N ARG A 224 -17.24 6.88 -12.44
CA ARG A 224 -17.37 6.65 -13.89
C ARG A 224 -16.05 6.89 -14.60
N GLU A 225 -15.30 7.92 -14.23
CA GLU A 225 -14.02 8.24 -14.85
C GLU A 225 -12.94 7.22 -14.51
N ILE A 226 -12.87 6.76 -13.25
CA ILE A 226 -11.98 5.66 -12.85
C ILE A 226 -12.31 4.37 -13.61
N GLN A 227 -13.60 4.05 -13.78
CA GLN A 227 -14.02 2.88 -14.55
C GLN A 227 -13.62 2.99 -16.02
N ARG A 228 -13.83 4.17 -16.65
CA ARG A 228 -13.43 4.47 -18.03
C ARG A 228 -11.91 4.29 -18.22
N LEU A 229 -11.11 4.94 -17.38
CA LEU A 229 -9.64 4.85 -17.41
C LEU A 229 -9.16 3.42 -17.13
N GLY A 230 -9.79 2.72 -16.18
CA GLY A 230 -9.47 1.33 -15.86
C GLY A 230 -9.80 0.35 -16.99
N GLN A 231 -10.84 0.61 -17.78
CA GLN A 231 -11.15 -0.18 -18.97
C GLN A 231 -10.14 0.10 -20.10
N MET A 232 -9.82 1.37 -20.34
CA MET A 232 -8.77 1.75 -21.32
C MET A 232 -7.40 1.18 -20.95
N ALA A 233 -7.05 1.19 -19.65
CA ALA A 233 -5.81 0.61 -19.14
C ALA A 233 -5.71 -0.89 -19.44
N ARG A 234 -6.80 -1.64 -19.20
CA ARG A 234 -6.87 -3.09 -19.48
C ARG A 234 -6.83 -3.39 -20.97
N ASN A 235 -7.42 -2.52 -21.80
CA ASN A 235 -7.43 -2.64 -23.25
C ASN A 235 -6.14 -2.12 -23.93
N GLY A 236 -5.23 -1.49 -23.16
CA GLY A 236 -4.01 -0.91 -23.70
C GLY A 236 -4.23 0.32 -24.57
N SER A 237 -5.35 1.03 -24.41
CA SER A 237 -5.77 2.15 -25.24
C SER A 237 -5.64 3.52 -24.56
N LEU A 238 -4.87 3.61 -23.47
CA LEU A 238 -4.58 4.88 -22.79
C LEU A 238 -3.69 5.74 -23.67
N ALA A 239 -4.05 7.02 -23.79
CA ALA A 239 -3.23 8.01 -24.46
C ALA A 239 -2.10 8.49 -23.51
N LEU A 240 -1.09 9.17 -24.05
CA LEU A 240 0.02 9.67 -23.23
C LEU A 240 -0.45 10.77 -22.27
N GLU A 241 -1.46 11.53 -22.70
CA GLU A 241 -2.11 12.60 -21.97
C GLU A 241 -2.89 12.06 -20.76
N ASP A 242 -3.37 10.81 -20.82
CA ASP A 242 -4.04 10.16 -19.69
C ASP A 242 -3.06 9.77 -18.59
N LEU A 243 -1.75 9.67 -18.89
CA LEU A 243 -0.72 9.18 -17.98
C LEU A 243 0.16 10.30 -17.38
N SER A 244 -0.12 11.56 -17.73
CA SER A 244 0.74 12.70 -17.42
C SER A 244 -0.02 13.84 -16.74
N GLY A 245 0.71 14.63 -15.94
CA GLY A 245 0.19 15.86 -15.31
C GLY A 245 -0.59 15.66 -14.02
N GLY A 246 -0.54 14.48 -13.40
CA GLY A 246 -1.12 14.28 -12.06
C GLY A 246 -0.36 15.06 -10.99
N THR A 247 -1.07 15.66 -10.05
CA THR A 247 -0.52 16.44 -8.93
C THR A 247 -0.40 15.61 -7.64
N PHE A 248 -1.22 14.57 -7.51
CA PHE A 248 -1.20 13.63 -6.38
C PHE A 248 -1.50 12.22 -6.89
N THR A 249 -1.00 11.17 -6.22
CA THR A 249 -1.29 9.77 -6.60
C THR A 249 -1.97 8.99 -5.49
N ILE A 250 -2.98 8.20 -5.85
CA ILE A 250 -3.59 7.17 -5.02
C ILE A 250 -3.20 5.82 -5.60
N SER A 251 -2.57 4.99 -4.77
CA SER A 251 -2.13 3.65 -5.13
C SER A 251 -2.91 2.60 -4.35
N SER A 252 -3.78 1.85 -5.04
CA SER A 252 -4.39 0.63 -4.50
C SER A 252 -3.42 -0.55 -4.62
N GLY A 253 -2.21 -0.36 -4.11
CA GLY A 253 -1.06 -1.21 -4.39
C GLY A 253 -0.70 -2.12 -3.22
N THR A 254 -1.47 -3.19 -3.01
CA THR A 254 -0.88 -4.39 -2.40
C THR A 254 -1.30 -5.63 -3.17
N VAL A 255 -0.33 -6.12 -3.95
CA VAL A 255 -0.31 -7.47 -4.49
C VAL A 255 -0.27 -8.42 -3.31
N ALA A 256 -1.31 -9.25 -3.14
CA ALA A 256 -1.38 -10.37 -2.20
C ALA A 256 -1.33 -10.03 -0.69
N ASN A 257 -2.48 -9.71 -0.09
CA ASN A 257 -2.78 -9.82 1.37
C ASN A 257 -1.76 -9.24 2.37
N SER A 258 -0.82 -8.40 1.91
CA SER A 258 0.16 -7.72 2.74
C SER A 258 -0.56 -6.75 3.69
N LEU A 259 0.04 -6.51 4.85
CA LEU A 259 -0.55 -5.65 5.88
C LEU A 259 -0.52 -4.18 5.44
N PHE A 260 0.66 -3.68 5.06
CA PHE A 260 0.87 -2.37 4.46
C PHE A 260 2.25 -2.31 3.78
N GLY A 261 2.47 -1.28 2.97
CA GLY A 261 3.74 -0.94 2.35
C GLY A 261 3.94 0.57 2.27
N GLN A 262 5.17 0.99 1.99
CA GLN A 262 5.49 2.39 1.75
C GLN A 262 5.43 2.67 0.25
N PRO A 263 4.46 3.47 -0.23
CA PRO A 263 4.44 3.86 -1.64
C PRO A 263 5.62 4.78 -1.96
N MET A 264 6.07 4.74 -3.21
CA MET A 264 7.09 5.66 -3.72
C MET A 264 6.45 6.83 -4.44
N ILE A 265 6.95 8.04 -4.17
CA ILE A 265 6.45 9.29 -4.76
C ILE A 265 6.72 9.30 -6.27
N ASN A 266 5.71 9.69 -7.05
CA ASN A 266 5.83 9.87 -8.48
C ASN A 266 6.22 11.33 -8.79
N LEU A 267 7.50 11.60 -9.02
CA LEU A 267 7.96 12.97 -9.32
C LEU A 267 7.24 13.55 -10.55
N PRO A 268 6.91 14.86 -10.55
CA PRO A 268 7.27 15.89 -9.56
C PRO A 268 6.28 16.04 -8.39
N GLN A 269 5.34 15.11 -8.20
CA GLN A 269 4.35 15.19 -7.13
C GLN A 269 5.02 15.19 -5.75
N SER A 270 4.37 15.79 -4.77
CA SER A 270 4.87 15.85 -3.40
C SER A 270 4.43 14.69 -2.53
N ALA A 271 3.33 13.99 -2.86
CA ALA A 271 2.78 12.96 -2.01
C ALA A 271 2.03 11.86 -2.77
N VAL A 272 1.95 10.69 -2.15
CA VAL A 272 1.22 9.52 -2.63
C VAL A 272 0.53 8.82 -1.46
N LEU A 273 -0.75 8.51 -1.62
CA LEU A 273 -1.54 7.73 -0.67
C LEU A 273 -1.62 6.27 -1.11
N ALA A 274 -1.20 5.34 -0.27
CA ALA A 274 -1.42 3.91 -0.47
C ALA A 274 -2.61 3.41 0.36
N MET A 275 -3.50 2.71 -0.33
CA MET A 275 -4.61 1.95 0.26
C MET A 275 -4.21 0.47 0.37
N HIS A 276 -4.46 -0.13 1.53
CA HIS A 276 -4.13 -1.55 1.80
C HIS A 276 -5.39 -2.41 2.00
N SER A 277 -5.20 -3.68 2.36
CA SER A 277 -6.32 -4.59 2.59
C SER A 277 -7.17 -4.19 3.80
N ILE A 278 -8.49 -4.30 3.65
CA ILE A 278 -9.45 -4.19 4.75
C ILE A 278 -9.41 -5.50 5.53
N LYS A 279 -9.15 -5.44 6.85
CA LYS A 279 -9.12 -6.61 7.73
C LYS A 279 -10.02 -6.36 8.94
N GLN A 280 -10.71 -7.40 9.40
CA GLN A 280 -11.46 -7.34 10.66
C GLN A 280 -10.47 -7.24 11.83
N LYS A 281 -10.58 -6.19 12.64
CA LYS A 281 -9.72 -5.94 13.79
C LYS A 281 -10.56 -5.63 15.04
N PRO A 282 -10.13 -6.07 16.24
CA PRO A 282 -10.71 -5.60 17.48
C PRO A 282 -10.33 -4.13 17.70
N VAL A 283 -11.33 -3.28 17.88
CA VAL A 283 -11.16 -1.86 18.23
C VAL A 283 -11.98 -1.53 19.46
N VAL A 284 -11.54 -0.54 20.23
CA VAL A 284 -12.32 -0.05 21.38
C VAL A 284 -13.25 1.06 20.88
N ALA A 285 -14.55 0.83 20.95
CA ALA A 285 -15.59 1.82 20.68
C ALA A 285 -16.56 1.86 21.86
N ASP A 286 -16.89 3.05 22.35
CA ASP A 286 -17.81 3.26 23.48
C ASP A 286 -17.48 2.41 24.73
N GLY A 287 -16.18 2.23 25.00
CA GLY A 287 -15.69 1.44 26.12
C GLY A 287 -15.79 -0.09 25.95
N GLN A 288 -16.21 -0.57 24.79
CA GLN A 288 -16.31 -2.00 24.46
C GLN A 288 -15.34 -2.40 23.34
N ILE A 289 -14.87 -3.64 23.36
CA ILE A 289 -14.09 -4.20 22.25
C ILE A 289 -15.08 -4.73 21.21
N VAL A 290 -15.09 -4.11 20.03
CA VAL A 290 -15.94 -4.49 18.90
C VAL A 290 -15.08 -4.85 17.70
N MET A 291 -15.55 -5.76 16.85
CA MET A 291 -14.88 -6.07 15.58
C MET A 291 -15.29 -5.03 14.54
N ARG A 292 -14.32 -4.37 13.90
CA ARG A 292 -14.54 -3.43 12.81
C ARG A 292 -13.68 -3.78 11.58
N PRO A 293 -14.19 -3.56 10.36
CA PRO A 293 -13.38 -3.61 9.16
C PRO A 293 -12.44 -2.40 9.13
N VAL A 294 -11.13 -2.62 9.28
CA VAL A 294 -10.13 -1.55 9.34
C VAL A 294 -9.20 -1.62 8.15
N MET A 295 -8.92 -0.48 7.53
CA MET A 295 -7.87 -0.32 6.52
C MET A 295 -6.70 0.45 7.10
N VAL A 296 -5.48 -0.03 6.86
CA VAL A 296 -4.27 0.79 7.06
C VAL A 296 -4.02 1.60 5.81
N VAL A 297 -3.82 2.90 5.95
CA VAL A 297 -3.39 3.78 4.85
C VAL A 297 -2.00 4.33 5.15
N ALA A 298 -1.21 4.53 4.10
CA ALA A 298 0.13 5.09 4.20
C ALA A 298 0.24 6.31 3.28
N LEU A 299 0.57 7.46 3.83
CA LEU A 299 0.92 8.64 3.05
C LEU A 299 2.43 8.76 3.02
N THR A 300 3.05 8.59 1.86
CA THR A 300 4.45 8.98 1.65
C THR A 300 4.47 10.36 1.04
N TYR A 301 5.26 11.26 1.61
CA TYR A 301 5.39 12.63 1.15
C TYR A 301 6.86 13.10 1.18
N ASP A 302 7.16 14.13 0.39
CA ASP A 302 8.47 14.75 0.34
C ASP A 302 8.63 15.70 1.53
N HIS A 303 9.47 15.30 2.49
CA HIS A 303 9.69 16.06 3.72
C HIS A 303 10.47 17.35 3.52
N ARG A 304 10.92 17.65 2.30
CA ARG A 304 11.40 18.99 1.94
C ARG A 304 10.27 20.00 1.81
N LEU A 305 9.03 19.53 1.55
CA LEU A 305 7.87 20.37 1.31
C LEU A 305 6.79 20.25 2.40
N LEU A 306 6.53 19.03 2.88
CA LEU A 306 5.56 18.77 3.95
C LEU A 306 6.28 18.34 5.23
N ASP A 307 5.92 18.90 6.37
CA ASP A 307 6.36 18.36 7.66
C ASP A 307 5.39 17.29 8.20
N GLY A 308 5.80 16.63 9.28
CA GLY A 308 4.98 15.62 9.96
C GLY A 308 3.59 16.08 10.38
N ARG A 309 3.45 17.38 10.67
CA ARG A 309 2.16 17.98 11.06
C ARG A 309 1.20 18.01 9.89
N GLU A 310 1.63 18.47 8.72
CA GLU A 310 0.86 18.59 7.49
C GLU A 310 0.48 17.19 6.99
N GLY A 311 1.44 16.26 6.95
CA GLY A 311 1.18 14.88 6.56
C GLY A 311 0.15 14.19 7.46
N THR A 312 0.25 14.38 8.78
CA THR A 312 -0.73 13.84 9.73
C THR A 312 -2.09 14.53 9.60
N THR A 313 -2.11 15.86 9.42
CA THR A 313 -3.36 16.63 9.24
C THR A 313 -4.11 16.16 8.00
N PHE A 314 -3.40 15.93 6.89
CA PHE A 314 -3.98 15.38 5.67
C PHE A 314 -4.61 14.00 5.91
N LEU A 315 -3.87 13.07 6.51
CA LEU A 315 -4.36 11.72 6.78
C LEU A 315 -5.56 11.72 7.73
N VAL A 316 -5.54 12.54 8.78
CA VAL A 316 -6.67 12.68 9.71
C VAL A 316 -7.90 13.23 8.99
N LYS A 317 -7.73 14.18 8.07
CA LYS A 317 -8.84 14.70 7.26
C LYS A 317 -9.43 13.65 6.34
N VAL A 318 -8.58 12.91 5.61
CA VAL A 318 -9.03 11.77 4.81
C VAL A 318 -9.75 10.74 5.68
N LYS A 319 -9.19 10.37 6.85
CA LYS A 319 -9.84 9.48 7.82
C LYS A 319 -11.24 9.98 8.22
N GLN A 320 -11.39 11.26 8.55
CA GLN A 320 -12.68 11.84 8.92
C GLN A 320 -13.72 11.74 7.80
N TYR A 321 -13.30 11.94 6.53
CA TYR A 321 -14.18 11.80 5.37
C TYR A 321 -14.59 10.35 5.10
N ILE A 322 -13.70 9.39 5.35
CA ILE A 322 -13.99 7.97 5.12
C ILE A 322 -14.85 7.39 6.25
N GLU A 323 -14.59 7.76 7.51
CA GLU A 323 -15.36 7.29 8.68
C GLU A 323 -16.76 7.91 8.72
N ASP A 324 -16.92 9.13 8.20
CA ASP A 324 -18.19 9.83 8.10
C ASP A 324 -18.39 10.42 6.68
N PRO A 325 -18.90 9.60 5.73
CA PRO A 325 -19.01 10.00 4.32
C PRO A 325 -19.95 11.19 4.07
N MET A 326 -20.87 11.47 5.00
CA MET A 326 -21.78 12.60 4.89
C MET A 326 -21.04 13.93 4.92
N LYS A 327 -19.85 13.98 5.54
CA LYS A 327 -18.99 15.18 5.53
C LYS A 327 -18.45 15.54 4.14
N MET A 328 -18.44 14.60 3.19
CA MET A 328 -18.02 14.88 1.81
C MET A 328 -19.11 15.55 0.96
N LEU A 329 -20.35 15.62 1.48
CA LEU A 329 -21.51 16.24 0.82
C LEU A 329 -21.73 17.71 1.22
N LEU A 330 -21.08 18.16 2.30
CA LEU A 330 -21.09 19.54 2.80
C LEU A 330 -20.00 20.38 2.11
#